data_AF-A0A5B0WEZ4-F1
#
_entry.id   AF-A0A5B0WEZ4-F1
#
_cell.length_a   1.000
_cell.length_b   1.000
_cell.length_c   1.000
_cell.angle_alpha   90.00
_cell.angle_beta   90.00
_cell.angle_gamma   90.00
#
_symmetry.space_group_name_H-M   'P 1'
#
loop_
_entity.id
_entity.type
_entity.pdbx_description
1 polymer ?
#
loop_
_entity_poly.entity_id
_entity_poly.type
_entity_poly.pdbx_seq_one_letter_code
_entity_poly.pdbx_strand_id
1 'polypeptide(L)'
;MTPDNALLANIAPARPRARSGLRELLRSRDGAAAIEFAMLAIPYFLIVFAIIETFVAFTAEQVVSNAVDTLARQIRTGQITSDPNKTSYTKSQQFRQAFCNEIAVLITCSASELQTPASLYLDVESYSSFASMPTTIPRKSSTDPYSDLNTSGFTFAPGGAKSLNMVRAYYRWQVITDLLRPYLTNVRPSDGSASVYLIVATAAFQNENYP
;
A
#
# COMPACT_ATOMS: atom_id res chain seq x y z
N MET A 1 -77.87 28.20 -41.96
CA MET A 1 -77.64 27.21 -43.04
C MET A 1 -76.19 26.77 -42.97
N THR A 2 -75.95 25.47 -42.82
CA THR A 2 -74.65 24.79 -43.03
C THR A 2 -74.40 24.63 -44.55
N PRO A 3 -73.27 24.07 -45.06
CA PRO A 3 -72.16 23.35 -44.42
C PRO A 3 -70.80 24.11 -44.61
N ASP A 4 -69.58 23.57 -44.59
CA ASP A 4 -69.09 22.17 -44.61
C ASP A 4 -67.71 21.97 -43.91
N ASN A 5 -67.21 20.74 -43.99
CA ASN A 5 -66.04 20.14 -43.38
C ASN A 5 -64.69 20.50 -44.05
N ALA A 6 -63.67 20.82 -43.25
CA ALA A 6 -62.26 20.74 -43.63
C ALA A 6 -61.49 19.82 -42.66
N LEU A 7 -61.91 18.55 -42.63
CA LEU A 7 -61.25 17.48 -41.90
C LEU A 7 -60.06 16.93 -42.71
N LEU A 8 -58.95 16.64 -42.02
CA LEU A 8 -57.80 15.84 -42.48
C LEU A 8 -56.87 16.46 -43.56
N ALA A 9 -55.74 17.03 -43.12
CA ALA A 9 -54.56 17.21 -43.96
C ALA A 9 -53.25 16.83 -43.23
N ASN A 10 -52.70 15.67 -43.60
CA ASN A 10 -51.28 15.28 -43.48
C ASN A 10 -50.59 15.30 -42.11
N ILE A 11 -50.82 14.24 -41.31
CA ILE A 11 -49.74 13.66 -40.49
C ILE A 11 -49.07 12.56 -41.32
N ALA A 12 -47.89 12.84 -41.89
CA ALA A 12 -47.11 11.82 -42.58
C ALA A 12 -46.42 10.89 -41.54
N PRO A 13 -46.53 9.55 -41.64
CA PRO A 13 -45.87 8.66 -40.71
C PRO A 13 -44.36 8.63 -40.96
N ALA A 14 -43.58 9.10 -39.98
CA ALA A 14 -42.13 8.98 -40.01
C ALA A 14 -41.72 7.50 -40.00
N ARG A 15 -41.13 7.01 -41.10
CA ARG A 15 -40.65 5.61 -41.20
C ARG A 15 -39.47 5.39 -40.24
N PRO A 16 -39.51 4.38 -39.35
CA PRO A 16 -38.40 4.08 -38.45
C PRO A 16 -37.23 3.43 -39.23
N ARG A 17 -36.18 4.21 -39.53
CA ARG A 17 -34.88 3.71 -40.03
C ARG A 17 -34.09 3.02 -38.90
N ALA A 18 -34.63 1.93 -38.36
CA ALA A 18 -34.07 1.21 -37.20
C ALA A 18 -33.60 -0.22 -37.51
N ARG A 19 -33.27 -0.55 -38.78
CA ARG A 19 -32.84 -1.90 -39.21
C ARG A 19 -31.60 -1.96 -40.10
N SER A 20 -30.91 -0.85 -40.38
CA SER A 20 -29.67 -0.86 -41.20
C SER A 20 -28.43 -1.25 -40.39
N GLY A 21 -28.22 -0.59 -39.23
CA GLY A 21 -26.95 -0.66 -38.50
C GLY A 21 -26.52 -2.06 -38.07
N LEU A 22 -27.45 -2.97 -37.73
CA LEU A 22 -27.09 -4.32 -37.31
C LEU A 22 -26.48 -5.17 -38.45
N ARG A 23 -26.98 -5.00 -39.68
CA ARG A 23 -26.47 -5.71 -40.87
C ARG A 23 -25.17 -5.10 -41.39
N GLU A 24 -24.95 -3.83 -41.08
CA GLU A 24 -23.76 -3.05 -41.39
C GLU A 24 -22.61 -3.40 -40.43
N LEU A 25 -22.91 -3.50 -39.12
CA LEU A 25 -22.01 -4.06 -38.09
C LEU A 25 -21.58 -5.49 -38.43
N LEU A 26 -22.53 -6.37 -38.77
CA LEU A 26 -22.26 -7.76 -39.17
C LEU A 26 -21.44 -7.91 -40.47
N ARG A 27 -21.28 -6.82 -41.26
CA ARG A 27 -20.48 -6.81 -42.49
C ARG A 27 -19.18 -6.02 -42.37
N SER A 28 -18.90 -5.43 -41.20
CA SER A 28 -17.70 -4.63 -40.97
C SER A 28 -16.51 -5.52 -40.60
N ARG A 29 -15.51 -5.59 -41.49
CA ARG A 29 -14.25 -6.32 -41.24
C ARG A 29 -13.37 -5.61 -40.21
N ASP A 30 -13.54 -4.29 -40.06
CA ASP A 30 -12.79 -3.48 -39.11
C ASP A 30 -13.11 -3.89 -37.65
N GLY A 31 -14.32 -4.40 -37.41
CA GLY A 31 -14.70 -4.98 -36.11
C GLY A 31 -13.92 -6.25 -35.76
N ALA A 32 -13.56 -7.08 -36.75
CA ALA A 32 -12.72 -8.25 -36.52
C ALA A 32 -11.27 -7.85 -36.21
N ALA A 33 -10.71 -6.91 -36.97
CA ALA A 33 -9.38 -6.36 -36.71
C ALA A 33 -9.27 -5.66 -35.33
N ALA A 34 -10.35 -4.98 -34.90
CA ALA A 34 -10.42 -4.39 -33.56
C ALA A 34 -10.42 -5.44 -32.44
N ILE A 35 -11.08 -6.59 -32.64
CA ILE A 35 -11.08 -7.72 -31.70
C ILE A 35 -9.70 -8.39 -31.64
N GLU A 36 -9.06 -8.61 -32.79
CA GLU A 36 -7.69 -9.15 -32.86
C GLU A 36 -6.70 -8.24 -32.12
N PHE A 37 -6.78 -6.92 -32.32
CA PHE A 37 -5.95 -5.96 -31.59
C PHE A 37 -6.26 -5.96 -30.08
N ALA A 38 -7.53 -5.97 -29.68
CA ALA A 38 -7.92 -6.01 -28.27
C ALA A 38 -7.40 -7.27 -27.55
N MET A 39 -7.43 -8.43 -28.22
CA MET A 39 -6.92 -9.69 -27.68
C MET A 39 -5.41 -9.66 -27.39
N LEU A 40 -4.63 -8.88 -28.15
CA LEU A 40 -3.21 -8.66 -27.92
C LEU A 40 -2.92 -7.51 -26.95
N ALA A 41 -3.74 -6.45 -26.98
CA ALA A 41 -3.58 -5.27 -26.14
C ALA A 41 -3.79 -5.57 -24.65
N ILE A 42 -4.78 -6.41 -24.29
CA ILE A 42 -5.07 -6.79 -22.90
C ILE A 42 -3.84 -7.40 -22.19
N PRO A 43 -3.23 -8.50 -22.66
CA PRO A 43 -2.06 -9.07 -21.99
C PRO A 43 -0.84 -8.14 -22.03
N TYR A 44 -0.67 -7.34 -23.09
CA TYR A 44 0.39 -6.32 -23.15
C TYR A 44 0.25 -5.28 -22.04
N PHE A 45 -0.92 -4.66 -21.89
CA PHE A 45 -1.14 -3.65 -20.84
C PHE A 45 -1.07 -4.24 -19.43
N LEU A 46 -1.50 -5.49 -19.23
CA LEU A 46 -1.31 -6.19 -17.94
C LEU A 46 0.17 -6.32 -17.57
N ILE A 47 1.07 -6.63 -18.52
CA ILE A 47 2.51 -6.69 -18.27
C ILE A 47 3.08 -5.28 -18.01
N VAL A 48 2.64 -4.26 -18.75
CA VAL A 48 3.06 -2.87 -18.52
C VAL A 48 2.66 -2.40 -17.11
N PHE A 49 1.43 -2.67 -16.67
CA PHE A 49 0.99 -2.33 -15.31
C PHE A 49 1.72 -3.17 -14.25
N ALA A 50 2.03 -4.44 -14.51
CA ALA A 50 2.85 -5.27 -13.60
C ALA A 50 4.25 -4.67 -13.37
N ILE A 51 4.89 -4.18 -14.43
CA ILE A 51 6.21 -3.53 -14.36
C ILE A 51 6.12 -2.23 -13.55
N ILE A 52 5.11 -1.39 -13.80
CA ILE A 52 4.91 -0.13 -13.09
C ILE A 52 4.61 -0.37 -11.60
N GLU A 53 3.70 -1.30 -11.28
CA GLU A 53 3.36 -1.70 -9.92
C GLU A 53 4.61 -2.17 -9.16
N THR A 54 5.41 -3.05 -9.78
CA THR A 54 6.64 -3.58 -9.18
C THR A 54 7.66 -2.47 -8.93
N PHE A 55 7.84 -1.55 -9.88
CA PHE A 55 8.73 -0.40 -9.73
C PHE A 55 8.31 0.51 -8.57
N VAL A 56 7.01 0.81 -8.45
CA VAL A 56 6.48 1.66 -7.35
C VAL A 56 6.61 0.94 -6.01
N ALA A 57 6.33 -0.37 -5.94
CA ALA A 57 6.46 -1.16 -4.72
C ALA A 57 7.92 -1.22 -4.21
N PHE A 58 8.90 -1.46 -5.09
CA PHE A 58 10.32 -1.42 -4.71
C PHE A 58 10.80 0.00 -4.36
N THR A 59 10.26 1.04 -4.99
CA THR A 59 10.53 2.44 -4.59
C THR A 59 10.00 2.71 -3.18
N ALA A 60 8.81 2.21 -2.84
CA ALA A 60 8.24 2.30 -1.50
C ALA A 60 9.08 1.52 -0.47
N GLU A 61 9.57 0.33 -0.82
CA GLU A 61 10.47 -0.45 0.02
C GLU A 61 11.77 0.30 0.33
N GLN A 62 12.40 0.93 -0.67
CA GLN A 62 13.59 1.77 -0.46
C GLN A 62 13.29 3.00 0.42
N VAL A 63 12.13 3.65 0.23
CA VAL A 63 11.71 4.80 1.05
C VAL A 63 11.51 4.40 2.52
N VAL A 64 10.87 3.26 2.79
CA VAL A 64 10.68 2.73 4.15
C VAL A 64 12.02 2.29 4.77
N SER A 65 12.92 1.70 3.98
CA SER A 65 14.28 1.35 4.44
C SER A 65 15.10 2.58 4.84
N ASN A 66 15.11 3.62 3.98
CA ASN A 66 15.78 4.90 4.26
C ASN A 66 15.25 5.55 5.53
N ALA A 67 13.93 5.53 5.76
CA ALA A 67 13.31 6.06 6.97
C ALA A 67 13.76 5.31 8.24
N VAL A 68 13.84 3.97 8.17
CA VAL A 68 14.41 3.14 9.25
C VAL A 68 15.87 3.51 9.51
N ASP A 69 16.71 3.64 8.49
CA ASP A 69 18.13 3.97 8.66
C ASP A 69 18.35 5.38 9.25
N THR A 70 17.60 6.38 8.77
CA THR A 70 17.66 7.76 9.30
C THR A 70 17.29 7.80 10.78
N LEU A 71 16.17 7.17 11.17
CA LEU A 71 15.68 7.19 12.55
C LEU A 71 16.48 6.27 13.47
N ALA A 72 16.96 5.13 12.97
CA ALA A 72 17.93 4.29 13.68
C ALA A 72 19.20 5.06 14.03
N ARG A 73 19.70 5.93 13.13
CA ARG A 73 20.83 6.81 13.42
C ARG A 73 20.50 7.86 14.50
N GLN A 74 19.29 8.41 14.50
CA GLN A 74 18.86 9.37 15.53
C GLN A 74 18.74 8.72 16.92
N ILE A 75 18.25 7.48 16.99
CA ILE A 75 18.24 6.68 18.23
C ILE A 75 19.68 6.36 18.67
N ARG A 76 20.53 5.90 17.74
CA ARG A 76 21.93 5.53 17.99
C ARG A 76 22.75 6.65 18.64
N THR A 77 22.50 7.89 18.23
CA THR A 77 23.19 9.10 18.70
C THR A 77 22.49 9.81 19.86
N GLY A 78 21.40 9.24 20.40
CA GLY A 78 20.65 9.81 21.53
C GLY A 78 19.79 11.03 21.21
N GLN A 79 19.56 11.34 19.93
CA GLN A 79 18.67 12.41 19.47
C GLN A 79 17.18 12.02 19.62
N ILE A 80 16.89 10.72 19.66
CA ILE A 80 15.58 10.15 20.02
C ILE A 80 15.79 9.21 21.21
N THR A 81 15.15 9.50 22.34
CA THR A 81 15.24 8.67 23.56
C THR A 81 13.86 8.42 24.19
N SER A 82 13.72 7.31 24.92
CA SER A 82 12.52 6.97 25.69
C SER A 82 12.56 7.46 27.15
N ASP A 83 13.69 8.01 27.60
CA ASP A 83 13.89 8.50 28.96
C ASP A 83 13.22 9.89 29.14
N PRO A 84 12.18 10.02 29.99
CA PRO A 84 11.48 11.29 30.20
C PRO A 84 12.33 12.39 30.84
N ASN A 85 13.52 12.07 31.35
CA ASN A 85 14.44 13.03 31.95
C ASN A 85 15.38 13.69 30.92
N LYS A 86 15.39 13.22 29.67
CA LYS A 86 16.23 13.74 28.57
C LYS A 86 15.49 14.79 27.75
N THR A 87 16.21 15.80 27.26
CA THR A 87 15.67 16.80 26.32
C THR A 87 15.29 16.19 24.96
N SER A 88 15.89 15.06 24.59
CA SER A 88 15.56 14.24 23.41
C SER A 88 14.40 13.27 23.63
N TYR A 89 13.67 13.39 24.74
CA TYR A 89 12.54 12.51 25.05
C TYR A 89 11.48 12.57 23.94
N THR A 90 11.23 11.40 23.35
CA THR A 90 10.31 11.21 22.24
C THR A 90 9.24 10.21 22.66
N LYS A 91 7.96 10.57 22.47
CA LYS A 91 6.84 9.64 22.65
C LYS A 91 6.63 8.81 21.38
N SER A 92 6.04 7.62 21.52
CA SER A 92 5.69 6.73 20.38
C SER A 92 4.98 7.46 19.23
N GLN A 93 4.02 8.34 19.54
CA GLN A 93 3.32 9.15 18.53
C GLN A 93 4.22 10.18 17.81
N GLN A 94 5.20 10.77 18.51
CA GLN A 94 6.18 11.69 17.91
C GLN A 94 7.17 10.94 17.03
N PHE A 95 7.64 9.76 17.46
CA PHE A 95 8.46 8.87 16.64
C PHE A 95 7.73 8.45 15.37
N ARG A 96 6.46 8.07 15.49
CA ARG A 96 5.58 7.74 14.36
C ARG A 96 5.39 8.92 13.41
N GLN A 97 5.19 10.14 13.92
CA GLN A 97 5.13 11.34 13.08
C GLN A 97 6.47 11.58 12.35
N ALA A 98 7.62 11.40 13.02
CA ALA A 98 8.91 11.52 12.37
C ALA A 98 9.08 10.47 11.25
N PHE A 99 8.69 9.22 11.49
CA PHE A 99 8.68 8.16 10.47
C PHE A 99 7.79 8.52 9.27
N CYS A 100 6.59 9.02 9.53
CA CYS A 100 5.66 9.49 8.51
C CYS A 100 6.22 10.67 7.68
N ASN A 101 7.05 11.54 8.27
CA ASN A 101 7.69 12.63 7.54
C ASN A 101 8.78 12.12 6.59
N GLU A 102 9.58 11.13 6.99
CA GLU A 102 10.63 10.53 6.14
C GLU A 102 10.03 9.82 4.91
N ILE A 103 8.88 9.14 5.06
CA ILE A 103 8.24 8.40 3.96
C ILE A 103 7.28 9.24 3.10
N ALA A 104 7.04 10.50 3.45
CA ALA A 104 6.01 11.38 2.86
C ALA A 104 6.17 11.63 1.34
N VAL A 105 7.33 11.33 0.76
CA VAL A 105 7.60 11.40 -0.68
C VAL A 105 6.75 10.44 -1.51
N LEU A 106 6.31 9.32 -0.93
CA LEU A 106 5.53 8.27 -1.62
C LEU A 106 4.40 7.68 -0.76
N ILE A 107 4.52 7.72 0.57
CA ILE A 107 3.53 7.17 1.50
C ILE A 107 3.00 8.29 2.40
N THR A 108 1.71 8.58 2.30
CA THR A 108 1.04 9.56 3.16
C THR A 108 0.42 8.88 4.39
N CYS A 109 0.88 9.21 5.60
CA CYS A 109 0.17 8.85 6.82
C CYS A 109 -1.04 9.77 7.03
N SER A 110 -2.21 9.19 7.34
CA SER A 110 -3.37 9.95 7.79
C SER A 110 -3.21 10.41 9.25
N ALA A 111 -3.98 11.42 9.66
CA ALA A 111 -4.06 11.82 11.07
C ALA A 111 -4.55 10.68 11.99
N SER A 112 -5.33 9.73 11.47
CA SER A 112 -5.75 8.53 12.20
C SER A 112 -4.62 7.52 12.36
N GLU A 113 -3.76 7.31 11.36
CA GLU A 113 -2.61 6.38 11.42
C GLU A 113 -1.61 6.76 12.52
N LEU A 114 -1.50 8.06 12.84
CA LEU A 114 -0.66 8.59 13.93
C LEU A 114 -1.15 8.18 15.33
N GLN A 115 -2.47 7.96 15.47
CA GLN A 115 -3.12 7.62 16.74
C GLN A 115 -3.35 6.10 16.86
N THR A 116 -3.83 5.47 15.78
CA THR A 116 -4.19 4.05 15.70
C THR A 116 -3.52 3.42 14.48
N PRO A 117 -2.56 2.50 14.66
CA PRO A 117 -1.86 1.85 13.55
C PRO A 117 -2.80 0.98 12.68
N ALA A 118 -2.88 1.26 11.38
CA ALA A 118 -3.70 0.48 10.43
C ALA A 118 -2.86 -0.07 9.26
N SER A 119 -1.98 0.76 8.70
CA SER A 119 -1.10 0.41 7.58
C SER A 119 0.38 0.37 7.96
N LEU A 120 0.83 1.20 8.91
CA LEU A 120 2.21 1.29 9.34
C LEU A 120 2.34 0.74 10.77
N TYR A 121 3.09 -0.34 10.94
CA TYR A 121 3.43 -0.88 12.25
C TYR A 121 4.91 -0.68 12.53
N LEU A 122 5.20 -0.04 13.65
CA LEU A 122 6.55 0.31 14.08
C LEU A 122 6.82 -0.40 15.41
N ASP A 123 8.01 -0.94 15.53
CA ASP A 123 8.50 -1.56 16.75
C ASP A 123 9.97 -1.15 16.98
N VAL A 124 10.26 -0.68 18.19
CA VAL A 124 11.58 -0.19 18.59
C VAL A 124 11.85 -0.70 19.99
N GLU A 125 12.80 -1.61 20.13
CA GLU A 125 13.07 -2.31 21.37
C GLU A 125 14.57 -2.48 21.61
N SER A 126 14.97 -2.45 22.89
CA SER A 126 16.33 -2.76 23.33
C SER A 126 16.50 -4.23 23.71
N TYR A 127 17.63 -4.83 23.33
CA TYR A 127 17.93 -6.24 23.52
C TYR A 127 19.18 -6.45 24.37
N SER A 128 19.26 -7.59 25.06
CA SER A 128 20.44 -7.99 25.85
C SER A 128 21.62 -8.46 24.98
N SER A 129 21.35 -8.92 23.75
CA SER A 129 22.35 -9.41 22.80
C SER A 129 21.84 -9.27 21.36
N PHE A 130 22.73 -9.26 20.37
CA PHE A 130 22.31 -9.38 18.97
C PHE A 130 21.67 -10.75 18.66
N ALA A 131 22.02 -11.79 19.41
CA ALA A 131 21.46 -13.13 19.24
C ALA A 131 20.01 -13.28 19.74
N SER A 132 19.53 -12.36 20.60
CA SER A 132 18.13 -12.32 21.06
C SER A 132 17.21 -11.47 20.17
N MET A 133 17.75 -10.82 19.13
CA MET A 133 16.95 -10.05 18.16
C MET A 133 16.19 -10.98 17.21
N PRO A 134 14.86 -10.84 17.03
CA PRO A 134 14.09 -11.74 16.17
C PRO A 134 14.46 -11.61 14.70
N THR A 135 14.88 -12.72 14.07
CA THR A 135 15.26 -12.77 12.64
C THR A 135 14.09 -13.01 11.68
N THR A 136 12.87 -13.16 12.20
CA THR A 136 11.67 -13.50 11.43
C THR A 136 10.57 -12.46 11.59
N ILE A 137 9.69 -12.37 10.58
CA ILE A 137 8.47 -11.56 10.65
C ILE A 137 7.55 -12.15 11.73
N PRO A 138 7.09 -11.36 12.72
CA PRO A 138 6.19 -11.85 13.76
C PRO A 138 4.79 -12.06 13.17
N ARG A 139 4.40 -13.31 12.96
CA ARG A 139 3.11 -13.69 12.35
C ARG A 139 2.16 -14.28 13.39
N LYS A 140 0.85 -14.20 13.11
CA LYS A 140 -0.22 -14.79 13.96
C LYS A 140 -0.24 -16.32 13.91
N SER A 141 0.21 -16.92 12.81
CA SER A 141 0.45 -18.37 12.72
C SER A 141 1.94 -18.66 12.54
N SER A 142 2.43 -19.67 13.24
CA SER A 142 3.79 -20.22 13.06
C SER A 142 3.90 -21.17 11.87
N THR A 143 2.77 -21.61 11.28
CA THR A 143 2.73 -22.59 10.18
C THR A 143 2.28 -22.01 8.84
N ASP A 144 1.50 -20.91 8.83
CA ASP A 144 1.10 -20.23 7.61
C ASP A 144 2.03 -19.02 7.32
N PRO A 145 2.91 -19.12 6.31
CA PRO A 145 3.83 -18.04 5.94
C PRO A 145 3.13 -16.84 5.29
N TYR A 146 1.82 -16.90 5.05
CA TYR A 146 1.00 -15.77 4.58
C TYR A 146 0.12 -15.17 5.68
N SER A 147 0.15 -15.72 6.90
CA SER A 147 -0.71 -15.22 7.98
C SER A 147 -0.37 -13.80 8.40
N ASP A 148 -1.38 -13.09 8.92
CA ASP A 148 -1.30 -11.69 9.33
C ASP A 148 -0.22 -11.41 10.39
N LEU A 149 0.20 -10.16 10.47
CA LEU A 149 1.21 -9.66 11.40
C LEU A 149 0.70 -9.78 12.85
N ASN A 150 1.52 -10.35 13.74
CA ASN A 150 1.28 -10.31 15.17
C ASN A 150 1.94 -9.08 15.78
N THR A 151 1.12 -8.10 16.13
CA THR A 151 1.53 -6.79 16.67
C THR A 151 1.47 -6.71 18.19
N SER A 152 1.11 -7.79 18.89
CA SER A 152 0.82 -7.74 20.35
C SER A 152 2.02 -7.39 21.22
N GLY A 153 3.24 -7.54 20.69
CA GLY A 153 4.50 -7.20 21.37
C GLY A 153 5.14 -5.91 20.88
N PHE A 154 4.51 -5.16 19.96
CA PHE A 154 5.16 -4.01 19.34
C PHE A 154 5.19 -2.83 20.30
N THR A 155 6.36 -2.27 20.51
CA THR A 155 6.58 -1.21 21.51
C THR A 155 7.44 -0.07 20.96
N PHE A 156 7.50 1.03 21.71
CA PHE A 156 8.50 2.07 21.50
C PHE A 156 9.28 2.25 22.81
N ALA A 157 10.30 1.43 22.97
CA ALA A 157 11.22 1.39 24.10
C ALA A 157 12.68 1.29 23.63
N PRO A 158 13.20 2.27 22.86
CA PRO A 158 14.64 2.37 22.61
C PRO A 158 15.40 2.52 23.93
N GLY A 159 16.48 1.77 24.07
CA GLY A 159 17.37 1.82 25.24
C GLY A 159 18.30 3.03 25.26
N GLY A 160 19.06 3.16 26.34
CA GLY A 160 20.00 4.26 26.58
C GLY A 160 21.34 4.14 25.85
N ALA A 161 22.33 4.89 26.32
CA ALA A 161 23.70 4.81 25.81
C ALA A 161 24.26 3.38 25.91
N LYS A 162 25.04 2.95 24.90
CA LYS A 162 25.63 1.59 24.78
C LYS A 162 24.64 0.41 24.70
N SER A 163 23.32 0.59 24.78
CA SER A 163 22.38 -0.53 24.64
C SER A 163 22.32 -1.05 23.20
N LEU A 164 21.97 -2.32 23.03
CA LEU A 164 21.66 -2.88 21.73
C LEU A 164 20.19 -2.61 21.42
N ASN A 165 19.90 -2.12 20.22
CA ASN A 165 18.55 -1.75 19.80
C ASN A 165 18.22 -2.34 18.43
N MET A 166 16.92 -2.57 18.22
CA MET A 166 16.36 -2.96 16.95
C MET A 166 15.20 -2.02 16.61
N VAL A 167 15.21 -1.47 15.39
CA VAL A 167 14.08 -0.74 14.80
C VAL A 167 13.51 -1.62 13.70
N ARG A 168 12.21 -1.89 13.75
CA ARG A 168 11.48 -2.69 12.77
C ARG A 168 10.28 -1.89 12.27
N ALA A 169 10.16 -1.76 10.95
CA ALA A 169 9.01 -1.15 10.30
C ALA A 169 8.35 -2.16 9.37
N TYR A 170 7.04 -2.29 9.50
CA TYR A 170 6.20 -3.16 8.69
C TYR A 170 5.10 -2.30 8.07
N TYR A 171 5.13 -2.12 6.75
CA TYR A 171 4.14 -1.33 6.02
C TYR A 171 3.30 -2.22 5.11
N ARG A 172 1.97 -2.13 5.24
CA ARG A 172 0.99 -2.85 4.41
C ARG A 172 0.77 -2.11 3.09
N TRP A 173 1.53 -2.47 2.06
CA TRP A 173 1.35 -1.94 0.71
C TRP A 173 0.13 -2.58 0.02
N GLN A 174 -0.78 -1.75 -0.47
CA GLN A 174 -1.92 -2.18 -1.27
C GLN A 174 -1.51 -2.31 -2.73
N VAL A 175 -1.51 -3.54 -3.25
CA VAL A 175 -1.30 -3.79 -4.68
C VAL A 175 -2.51 -3.24 -5.43
N ILE A 176 -2.30 -2.27 -6.33
CA ILE A 176 -3.38 -1.57 -7.06
C ILE A 176 -3.99 -2.52 -8.10
N THR A 177 -3.16 -3.30 -8.78
CA THR A 177 -3.57 -4.22 -9.83
C THR A 177 -4.20 -5.48 -9.23
N ASP A 178 -5.52 -5.48 -9.05
CA ASP A 178 -6.32 -6.58 -8.47
C ASP A 178 -5.98 -7.96 -9.06
N LEU A 179 -5.75 -8.06 -10.38
CA LEU A 179 -5.45 -9.32 -11.06
C LEU A 179 -4.08 -9.92 -10.65
N LEU A 180 -3.14 -9.06 -10.23
CA LEU A 180 -1.79 -9.46 -9.80
C LEU A 180 -1.70 -9.66 -8.29
N ARG A 181 -2.59 -9.04 -7.50
CA ARG A 181 -2.62 -9.13 -6.04
C ARG A 181 -2.45 -10.58 -5.50
N PRO A 182 -3.16 -11.62 -5.99
CA PRO A 182 -3.01 -12.99 -5.48
C PRO A 182 -1.60 -13.58 -5.63
N TYR A 183 -0.81 -13.06 -6.58
CA TYR A 183 0.53 -13.55 -6.91
C TYR A 183 1.66 -12.73 -6.25
N LEU A 184 1.37 -11.49 -5.83
CA LEU A 184 2.34 -10.57 -5.24
C LEU A 184 2.25 -10.45 -3.70
N THR A 185 1.11 -10.77 -3.10
CA THR A 185 0.89 -10.54 -1.66
C THR A 185 1.52 -11.61 -0.76
N ASN A 186 2.11 -11.18 0.36
CA ASN A 186 2.80 -12.03 1.34
C ASN A 186 2.15 -12.00 2.75
N VAL A 187 1.04 -11.25 2.89
CA VAL A 187 0.21 -11.16 4.09
C VAL A 187 -1.28 -11.20 3.72
N ARG A 188 -2.04 -12.03 4.42
CA ARG A 188 -3.49 -12.13 4.41
C ARG A 188 -4.03 -11.57 5.73
N PRO A 189 -4.57 -10.34 5.76
CA PRO A 189 -5.14 -9.74 6.96
C PRO A 189 -6.23 -10.61 7.61
N SER A 190 -6.24 -10.70 8.95
CA SER A 190 -7.19 -11.58 9.66
C SER A 190 -8.59 -11.00 9.81
N ASP A 191 -8.78 -9.73 9.43
CA ASP A 191 -10.04 -8.97 9.46
C ASP A 191 -10.90 -9.21 8.19
N GLY A 192 -10.40 -9.98 7.22
CA GLY A 192 -11.04 -10.19 5.93
C GLY A 192 -10.74 -9.11 4.88
N SER A 193 -9.86 -8.15 5.20
CA SER A 193 -9.37 -7.16 4.23
C SER A 193 -8.58 -7.82 3.10
N ALA A 194 -8.47 -7.14 1.96
CA ALA A 194 -7.71 -7.61 0.81
C ALA A 194 -6.25 -7.94 1.20
N SER A 195 -5.69 -8.99 0.60
CA SER A 195 -4.28 -9.36 0.83
C SER A 195 -3.34 -8.23 0.43
N VAL A 196 -2.23 -8.08 1.16
CA VAL A 196 -1.28 -6.96 1.01
C VAL A 196 0.15 -7.45 0.77
N TYR A 197 0.95 -6.60 0.14
CA TYR A 197 2.39 -6.76 0.11
C TYR A 197 2.97 -6.08 1.35
N LEU A 198 3.56 -6.86 2.25
CA LEU A 198 4.20 -6.36 3.45
C LEU A 198 5.63 -5.95 3.10
N ILE A 199 5.86 -4.63 3.08
CA ILE A 199 7.18 -4.03 3.05
C ILE A 199 7.76 -4.15 4.47
N VAL A 200 8.99 -4.64 4.58
CA VAL A 200 9.68 -4.86 5.86
C VAL A 200 11.04 -4.20 5.82
N ALA A 201 11.30 -3.29 6.74
CA ALA A 201 12.62 -2.70 6.95
C ALA A 201 13.06 -2.92 8.40
N THR A 202 14.35 -3.15 8.62
CA THR A 202 14.91 -3.49 9.93
C THR A 202 16.34 -2.99 10.06
N ALA A 203 16.62 -2.30 11.16
CA ALA A 203 17.98 -1.91 11.55
C ALA A 203 18.29 -2.41 12.97
N ALA A 204 19.33 -3.22 13.11
CA ALA A 204 19.88 -3.68 14.38
C ALA A 204 21.23 -2.98 14.63
N PHE A 205 21.42 -2.39 15.82
CA PHE A 205 22.62 -1.58 16.10
C PHE A 205 22.90 -1.48 17.61
N GLN A 206 24.11 -1.06 17.97
CA GLN A 206 24.44 -0.60 19.31
C GLN A 206 24.38 0.93 19.36
N ASN A 207 23.80 1.48 20.42
CA ASN A 207 23.82 2.91 20.70
C ASN A 207 25.22 3.40 21.04
N GLU A 208 25.54 4.63 20.64
CA GLU A 208 26.79 5.29 21.00
C GLU A 208 26.83 5.61 22.51
N ASN A 209 28.00 6.02 22.99
CA ASN A 209 28.17 6.52 24.34
C ASN A 209 27.87 8.02 24.41
N TYR A 210 26.58 8.37 24.32
CA TYR A 210 26.09 9.74 24.47
C TYR A 210 25.74 10.07 25.94
N PRO A 211 25.83 11.36 26.36
CA PRO A 211 25.66 11.79 27.75
C PRO A 211 24.21 11.76 28.26
#